data_AF-A0A8T2MWX6-F1
#
_entry.id   AF-A0A8T2MWX6-F1
#
_cell.length_a   1.000
_cell.length_b   1.000
_cell.length_c   1.000
_cell.angle_alpha   90.00
_cell.angle_beta   90.00
_cell.angle_gamma   90.00
#
_symmetry.space_group_name_H-M   'P 1'
#
loop_
_entity.id
_entity.type
_entity.pdbx_description
1 polymer ?
#
loop_
_entity_poly.entity_id
_entity_poly.type
_entity_poly.pdbx_seq_one_letter_code
_entity_poly.pdbx_strand_id
1 'polypeptide(L)'
;MSANQPQQYKVFNDPIHGSIEMHPYLVRIIDTPEFQRLRDIRQMGGVYHVYPGASHKRFEHSIGVAHLAGELVQALRKQHCDEEDKSITEDEGLSVQIAALCHDLGEL
;
A
#
# COMPACT_ATOMS: atom_id res chain seq x y z
N MET A 1 6.85 -2.68 29.11
CA MET A 1 8.19 -2.60 28.51
C MET A 1 8.43 -3.86 27.71
N SER A 2 8.22 -3.80 26.39
CA SER A 2 8.82 -4.75 25.46
C SER A 2 9.33 -3.91 24.30
N ALA A 3 10.64 -3.94 24.09
CA ALA A 3 11.31 -3.20 23.03
C ALA A 3 10.71 -3.64 21.70
N ASN A 4 10.09 -2.70 20.97
CA ASN A 4 9.44 -2.98 19.70
C ASN A 4 10.54 -3.18 18.65
N GLN A 5 10.95 -4.43 18.44
CA GLN A 5 11.85 -4.80 17.36
C GLN A 5 11.29 -4.27 16.03
N PRO A 6 12.12 -3.85 15.06
CA PRO A 6 11.63 -3.64 13.72
C PRO A 6 11.05 -4.97 13.24
N GLN A 7 9.72 -5.06 13.15
CA GLN A 7 9.07 -6.18 12.47
C GLN A 7 9.71 -6.25 11.08
N GLN A 8 10.01 -7.45 10.57
CA GLN A 8 10.63 -7.56 9.25
C GLN A 8 9.66 -7.08 8.16
N TYR A 9 10.21 -6.72 6.99
CA TYR A 9 9.39 -6.52 5.79
C TYR A 9 8.53 -7.76 5.55
N LYS A 10 7.26 -7.53 5.17
CA LYS A 10 6.31 -8.60 4.86
C LYS A 10 6.11 -8.68 3.36
N VAL A 11 6.13 -9.89 2.82
CA VAL A 11 5.85 -10.13 1.41
C VAL A 11 4.37 -10.48 1.23
N PHE A 12 3.70 -9.77 0.32
CA PHE A 12 2.36 -10.11 -0.17
C PHE A 12 2.49 -10.63 -1.60
N ASN A 13 1.78 -11.71 -1.92
CA ASN A 13 1.72 -12.21 -3.29
C ASN A 13 0.45 -11.69 -3.96
N ASP A 14 0.63 -10.81 -4.94
CA ASP A 14 -0.43 -10.12 -5.67
C ASP A 14 -0.47 -10.61 -7.13
N PRO A 15 -1.65 -10.92 -7.70
CA PRO A 15 -1.76 -11.43 -9.06
C PRO A 15 -1.43 -10.41 -10.16
N ILE A 16 -1.39 -9.11 -9.85
CA ILE A 16 -1.09 -8.03 -10.81
C ILE A 16 0.38 -7.62 -10.72
N HIS A 17 0.90 -7.44 -9.51
CA HIS A 17 2.25 -6.91 -9.24
C HIS A 17 3.26 -7.98 -8.81
N GLY A 18 2.84 -9.23 -8.62
CA GLY A 18 3.71 -10.31 -8.15
C GLY A 18 4.03 -10.18 -6.65
N SER A 19 5.30 -10.35 -6.28
CA SER A 19 5.72 -10.26 -4.88
C SER A 19 5.92 -8.80 -4.47
N ILE A 20 5.06 -8.30 -3.59
CA ILE A 20 5.11 -6.96 -3.02
C ILE A 20 5.77 -7.02 -1.64
N GLU A 21 6.91 -6.35 -1.47
CA GLU A 21 7.54 -6.13 -0.16
C GLU A 21 6.94 -4.90 0.52
N MET A 22 6.52 -5.06 1.78
CA MET A 22 5.81 -4.02 2.52
C MET A 22 6.56 -3.61 3.78
N HIS A 23 6.74 -2.29 3.95
CA HIS A 23 7.39 -1.71 5.11
C HIS A 23 6.65 -2.08 6.42
N PRO A 24 7.35 -2.35 7.53
CA PRO A 24 6.73 -2.75 8.80
C PRO A 24 5.66 -1.79 9.33
N TYR A 25 5.84 -0.48 9.14
CA TYR A 25 4.81 0.51 9.50
C TYR A 25 3.53 0.37 8.67
N LEU A 26 3.64 0.10 7.36
CA LEU A 26 2.49 -0.17 6.50
C LEU A 26 1.80 -1.46 6.95
N VAL A 27 2.56 -2.52 7.29
CA VAL A 27 2.00 -3.78 7.82
C VAL A 27 1.20 -3.55 9.10
N ARG A 28 1.70 -2.72 10.02
CA ARG A 28 0.97 -2.37 11.25
C ARG A 28 -0.35 -1.65 10.98
N ILE A 29 -0.42 -0.83 9.93
CA ILE A 29 -1.67 -0.18 9.48
C ILE A 29 -2.59 -1.22 8.82
N ILE A 30 -2.03 -2.08 7.97
CA ILE A 30 -2.79 -3.14 7.30
C ILE A 30 -3.46 -4.05 8.33
N ASP A 31 -2.76 -4.40 9.41
CA ASP A 31 -3.23 -5.32 10.45
C ASP A 31 -4.22 -4.67 11.45
N THR A 32 -4.76 -3.48 11.18
CA THR A 32 -5.82 -2.89 12.01
C THR A 32 -7.24 -3.23 11.51
N PRO A 33 -8.27 -3.25 12.39
CA PRO A 33 -9.64 -3.49 11.99
C PRO A 33 -10.16 -2.52 10.92
N GLU A 34 -9.74 -1.25 10.98
CA GLU A 34 -10.14 -0.21 10.05
C GLU A 34 -9.70 -0.53 8.61
N PHE A 35 -8.48 -1.04 8.45
CA PHE A 35 -7.96 -1.44 7.14
C PHE A 35 -8.47 -2.81 6.70
N GLN A 36 -8.55 -3.79 7.62
CA GLN A 36 -9.07 -5.12 7.31
C GLN A 36 -10.52 -5.08 6.82
N ARG A 37 -11.32 -4.09 7.23
CA ARG A 37 -12.69 -3.85 6.70
C ARG A 37 -12.75 -3.79 5.18
N LEU A 38 -11.69 -3.31 4.52
CA LEU A 38 -11.63 -3.19 3.05
C LEU A 38 -11.73 -4.55 2.33
N ARG A 39 -11.55 -5.68 3.04
CA ARG A 39 -11.76 -7.03 2.49
C ARG A 39 -13.22 -7.32 2.16
N ASP A 40 -14.14 -6.61 2.80
CA ASP A 40 -15.57 -6.84 2.60
C ASP A 40 -16.14 -5.95 1.48
N ILE A 41 -15.47 -4.86 1.15
CA ILE A 41 -15.92 -3.86 0.17
C ILE A 41 -15.43 -4.21 -1.23
N ARG A 42 -16.37 -4.46 -2.15
CA ARG A 42 -16.05 -4.73 -3.56
C ARG A 42 -15.60 -3.45 -4.26
N GLN A 43 -14.51 -3.53 -5.02
CA GLN A 43 -14.00 -2.38 -5.78
C GLN A 43 -15.05 -1.81 -6.73
N MET A 44 -15.78 -2.68 -7.44
CA MET A 44 -16.77 -2.28 -8.44
C MET A 44 -18.22 -2.48 -7.98
N GLY A 45 -18.46 -2.65 -6.67
CA GLY A 45 -19.81 -2.72 -6.09
C GLY A 45 -20.78 -3.68 -6.83
N GLY A 46 -21.83 -3.10 -7.41
CA GLY A 46 -22.90 -3.81 -8.12
C GLY A 46 -22.47 -4.46 -9.44
N VAL A 47 -21.36 -4.02 -10.04
CA VAL A 47 -20.83 -4.54 -11.32
C VAL A 47 -20.54 -6.04 -11.22
N TYR A 48 -20.18 -6.54 -10.03
CA TYR A 48 -20.00 -7.96 -9.76
C TYR A 48 -21.21 -8.83 -10.14
N HIS A 49 -22.43 -8.30 -10.05
CA HIS A 49 -23.65 -9.03 -10.41
C HIS A 49 -23.83 -9.21 -11.92
N VAL A 50 -23.09 -8.45 -12.72
CA VAL A 50 -23.06 -8.56 -14.18
C VAL A 50 -21.78 -9.26 -14.65
N TYR A 51 -20.65 -8.95 -14.00
CA TYR A 51 -19.33 -9.49 -14.32
C TYR A 51 -18.79 -10.25 -13.11
N PRO A 52 -18.91 -11.58 -13.04
CA PRO A 52 -18.48 -12.35 -11.87
C PRO A 52 -16.96 -12.29 -11.62
N GLY A 53 -16.17 -11.92 -12.63
CA GLY A 53 -14.72 -11.66 -12.48
C GLY A 53 -14.40 -10.35 -11.74
N ALA A 54 -15.37 -9.46 -11.55
CA ALA A 54 -15.24 -8.22 -10.78
C ALA A 54 -15.32 -8.47 -9.25
N SER A 55 -14.65 -9.53 -8.78
CA SER A 55 -14.72 -10.03 -7.41
C SER A 55 -13.75 -9.33 -6.46
N HIS A 56 -12.78 -8.61 -7.02
CA HIS A 56 -11.75 -7.90 -6.27
C HIS A 56 -12.32 -6.86 -5.31
N LYS A 57 -11.64 -6.72 -4.18
CA LYS A 57 -11.96 -5.89 -3.04
C LYS A 57 -11.00 -4.70 -2.96
N ARG A 58 -11.41 -3.70 -2.19
CA ARG A 58 -10.58 -2.50 -1.97
C ARG A 58 -9.27 -2.84 -1.23
N PHE A 59 -9.26 -3.91 -0.44
CA PHE A 59 -8.07 -4.33 0.32
C PHE A 59 -6.84 -4.56 -0.57
N GLU A 60 -6.93 -5.45 -1.56
CA GLU A 60 -5.81 -5.75 -2.47
C GLU A 60 -5.48 -4.54 -3.35
N HIS A 61 -6.48 -3.76 -3.74
CA HIS A 61 -6.26 -2.52 -4.47
C HIS A 61 -5.39 -1.53 -3.67
N SER A 62 -5.76 -1.23 -2.43
CA SER A 62 -5.01 -0.32 -1.55
C SER A 62 -3.55 -0.79 -1.32
N ILE A 63 -3.32 -2.09 -1.20
CA ILE A 63 -1.96 -2.66 -1.14
C ILE A 63 -1.18 -2.40 -2.43
N GLY A 64 -1.80 -2.63 -3.59
CA GLY A 64 -1.19 -2.35 -4.89
C GLY A 64 -0.85 -0.87 -5.09
N VAL A 65 -1.73 0.05 -4.68
CA VAL A 65 -1.48 1.48 -4.77
C VAL A 65 -0.31 1.91 -3.87
N ALA A 66 -0.21 1.38 -2.65
CA ALA A 66 0.93 1.63 -1.76
C ALA A 66 2.26 1.12 -2.32
N HIS A 67 2.23 -0.02 -3.02
CA HIS A 67 3.40 -0.58 -3.71
C HIS A 67 3.85 0.33 -4.85
N LEU A 68 2.95 0.69 -5.77
CA LEU A 68 3.25 1.56 -6.91
C LEU A 68 3.72 2.95 -6.47
N ALA A 69 3.14 3.49 -5.39
CA ALA A 69 3.59 4.75 -4.80
C ALA A 69 5.05 4.66 -4.31
N GLY A 70 5.43 3.53 -3.71
CA GLY A 70 6.81 3.26 -3.31
C GLY A 70 7.77 3.16 -4.50
N GLU A 71 7.38 2.45 -5.56
CA GLU A 71 8.16 2.35 -6.78
C GLU A 71 8.39 3.72 -7.44
N LEU A 72 7.35 4.55 -7.48
CA LEU A 72 7.43 5.92 -8.00
C LEU A 72 8.41 6.77 -7.18
N VAL A 73 8.32 6.74 -5.85
CA VAL A 73 9.25 7.44 -4.97
C VAL A 73 10.68 6.98 -5.22
N GLN A 74 10.92 5.68 -5.34
CA GLN A 74 12.26 5.15 -5.62
C GLN A 74 12.78 5.59 -6.99
N ALA A 75 11.93 5.62 -8.01
CA ALA A 75 12.29 6.12 -9.33
C ALA A 75 12.69 7.60 -9.30
N LEU A 76 11.92 8.43 -8.61
CA LEU A 76 12.21 9.86 -8.44
C LEU A 76 13.51 10.10 -7.67
N ARG A 77 13.76 9.33 -6.60
CA ARG A 77 15.04 9.38 -5.86
C ARG A 77 16.23 9.05 -6.77
N LYS A 78 16.10 8.03 -7.63
CA LYS A 78 17.15 7.67 -8.59
C LYS A 78 17.38 8.76 -9.62
N GLN A 79 16.32 9.46 -10.04
CA GLN A 79 16.41 10.53 -11.03
C GLN A 79 17.12 11.79 -10.49
N HIS A 80 16.97 12.09 -9.19
CA HIS A 80 17.51 13.30 -8.56
C HIS A 80 18.59 13.00 -7.51
N CYS A 81 19.33 11.90 -7.65
CA CYS A 81 20.28 11.45 -6.63
C CYS A 81 21.45 12.42 -6.37
N ASP A 82 21.79 13.26 -7.36
CA ASP A 82 22.88 14.23 -7.28
C ASP A 82 22.42 15.64 -6.84
N GLU A 83 21.10 15.82 -6.63
CA GLU A 83 20.50 17.09 -6.26
C GLU A 83 20.05 17.05 -4.79
N GLU A 84 20.94 17.38 -3.85
CA GLU A 84 20.66 17.29 -2.40
C GLU A 84 19.35 17.98 -2.00
N ASP A 85 19.09 19.17 -2.53
CA ASP A 85 17.87 19.97 -2.28
C ASP A 85 16.57 19.33 -2.80
N LYS A 86 16.66 18.30 -3.66
CA LYS A 86 15.51 17.59 -4.23
C LYS A 86 15.46 16.12 -3.82
N SER A 87 16.34 15.70 -2.92
CA SER A 87 16.36 14.33 -2.43
C SER A 87 15.13 14.05 -1.56
N ILE A 88 14.37 13.01 -1.90
CA ILE A 88 13.21 12.58 -1.10
C ILE A 88 13.74 11.74 0.07
N THR A 89 13.50 12.18 1.30
CA THR A 89 13.91 11.47 2.52
C THR A 89 13.13 10.16 2.71
N GLU A 90 13.67 9.21 3.49
CA GLU A 90 12.98 7.94 3.79
C GLU A 90 11.58 8.16 4.36
N ASP A 91 11.44 9.08 5.31
CA ASP A 91 10.16 9.41 5.96
C ASP A 91 9.14 10.01 5.00
N GLU A 92 9.56 10.88 4.08
CA GLU A 92 8.66 11.42 3.04
C GLU A 92 8.18 10.31 2.11
N GLY A 93 9.07 9.41 1.70
CA GLY A 93 8.71 8.26 0.86
C GLY A 93 7.72 7.34 1.56
N LEU A 94 7.98 7.02 2.83
CA LEU A 94 7.07 6.22 3.63
C LEU A 94 5.71 6.93 3.84
N SER A 95 5.71 8.24 4.05
CA SER A 95 4.48 9.04 4.19
C SER A 95 3.63 8.97 2.93
N VAL A 96 4.26 9.03 1.74
CA VAL A 96 3.58 8.85 0.45
C VAL A 96 2.96 7.45 0.34
N GLN A 97 3.70 6.40 0.71
CA GLN A 97 3.17 5.03 0.71
C GLN A 97 2.00 4.86 1.70
N ILE A 98 2.07 5.46 2.89
CA ILE A 98 0.99 5.41 3.87
C ILE A 98 -0.24 6.16 3.36
N ALA A 99 -0.07 7.34 2.76
CA ALA A 99 -1.16 8.09 2.15
C ALA A 99 -1.83 7.28 1.03
N ALA A 100 -1.03 6.65 0.17
CA ALA A 100 -1.49 5.76 -0.89
C ALA A 100 -2.22 4.53 -0.34
N LEU A 101 -1.70 3.89 0.70
CA LEU A 101 -2.35 2.76 1.36
C LEU A 101 -3.73 3.17 1.90
N CYS A 102 -3.81 4.32 2.55
CA CYS A 102 -5.00 4.77 3.26
C CYS A 102 -6.03 5.52 2.41
N HIS A 103 -5.75 5.79 1.12
CA HIS A 103 -6.58 6.68 0.30
C HIS A 103 -8.06 6.23 0.19
N ASP A 104 -8.28 4.91 0.25
CA ASP A 104 -9.58 4.25 0.11
C ASP A 104 -10.23 3.88 1.45
N LEU A 105 -9.65 4.24 2.60
CA LEU A 105 -10.19 3.90 3.91
C LEU A 105 -11.57 4.50 4.20
N GLY A 106 -11.94 5.58 3.52
CA GLY A 106 -13.23 6.27 3.69
C GLY A 106 -14.38 5.69 2.89
N GLU A 107 -14.10 4.70 2.04
CA GLU A 107 -15.08 4.16 1.09
C GLU A 107 -16.03 3.16 1.76
N LEU A 108 -17.26 3.07 1.22
CA LEU A 108 -18.36 2.22 1.70
C LEU A 108 -18.83 1.23 0.62
#